data_AF-A0A4Q4D767-F1
#
_entry.id   AF-A0A4Q4D767-F1
#
_cell.length_a   1.000
_cell.length_b   1.000
_cell.length_c   1.000
_cell.angle_alpha   90.00
_cell.angle_beta   90.00
_cell.angle_gamma   90.00
#
_symmetry.space_group_name_H-M   'P 1'
#
loop_
_entity.id
_entity.type
_entity.pdbx_description
1 polymer ?
#
loop_
_entity_poly.entity_id
_entity_poly.type
_entity_poly.pdbx_seq_one_letter_code
_entity_poly.pdbx_strand_id
1 'polypeptide(L)'
;MKIKNAALGAAAIALGAVAVAGPALATGNAYTVSFGGSTAAADNPFTASSGAVALSVPLVSMPCTSASVPASPVSTVTSGSGVTDIAKLNKVTFTGCSGPGGALTVATSGTWLLHGTGAATSGSTDVIAGHIENITARVTNAACDFTVTGTARGSFDEATQQLTVNETGGATGQLKVTSVNPAKPCLSKVKVNDTATFNGVFTVTGGVLVS
;
A
#
# COMPACT_ATOMS: atom_id res chain seq x y z
N MET A 1 6.42 21.21 65.01
CA MET A 1 4.95 21.29 65.07
C MET A 1 4.50 22.46 64.18
N LYS A 2 3.40 22.33 63.40
CA LYS A 2 2.87 23.28 62.38
C LYS A 2 3.73 23.36 61.08
N ILE A 3 3.39 22.86 59.88
CA ILE A 3 2.11 22.60 59.18
C ILE A 3 1.36 23.93 58.94
N LYS A 4 1.13 24.43 57.69
CA LYS A 4 1.36 23.89 56.31
C LYS A 4 1.51 25.07 55.30
N ASN A 5 1.94 24.84 54.05
CA ASN A 5 1.25 25.31 52.81
C ASN A 5 1.97 24.88 51.51
N ALA A 6 1.20 24.62 50.46
CA ALA A 6 1.65 24.06 49.18
C ALA A 6 1.21 24.94 47.99
N ALA A 7 1.91 24.81 46.86
CA ALA A 7 1.43 25.26 45.55
C ALA A 7 1.92 24.28 44.47
N LEU A 8 1.00 23.41 44.02
CA LEU A 8 1.20 22.56 42.84
C LEU A 8 0.81 23.38 41.60
N GLY A 9 1.75 23.60 40.69
CA GLY A 9 1.45 24.19 39.38
C GLY A 9 0.78 23.14 38.49
N ALA A 10 -0.53 23.26 38.28
CA ALA A 10 -1.27 22.32 37.43
C ALA A 10 -1.01 22.59 35.94
N ALA A 11 -0.64 21.55 35.19
CA ALA A 11 -0.64 21.60 33.74
C ALA A 11 -2.07 21.49 33.21
N ALA A 12 -2.47 22.41 32.33
CA ALA A 12 -3.76 22.40 31.66
C ALA A 12 -3.56 22.18 30.14
N ILE A 13 -3.36 20.93 29.73
CA ILE A 13 -3.45 20.54 28.32
C ILE A 13 -4.93 20.29 28.02
N ALA A 14 -5.56 21.21 27.29
CA ALA A 14 -6.95 21.08 26.88
C ALA A 14 -7.10 20.08 25.74
N LEU A 15 -7.28 18.80 26.07
CA LEU A 15 -7.69 17.76 25.11
C LEU A 15 -9.18 17.90 24.80
N GLY A 16 -9.50 18.76 23.83
CA GLY A 16 -10.85 18.90 23.27
C GLY A 16 -11.23 17.69 22.40
N ALA A 17 -11.67 16.60 23.03
CA ALA A 17 -12.18 15.43 22.33
C ALA A 17 -13.60 15.70 21.79
N VAL A 18 -13.70 16.20 20.55
CA VAL A 18 -14.98 16.28 19.84
C VAL A 18 -15.21 14.95 19.11
N ALA A 19 -15.80 13.99 19.82
CA ALA A 19 -16.23 12.71 19.23
C ALA A 19 -17.48 12.92 18.36
N VAL A 20 -17.29 13.41 17.13
CA VAL A 20 -18.35 13.41 16.10
C VAL A 20 -18.38 12.03 15.47
N ALA A 21 -19.31 11.18 15.90
CA ALA A 21 -19.59 9.93 15.21
C ALA A 21 -20.22 10.25 13.84
N GLY A 22 -19.38 10.34 12.81
CA GLY A 22 -19.81 10.50 11.42
C GLY A 22 -20.52 9.23 10.92
N PRO A 23 -21.48 9.35 9.98
CA PRO A 23 -22.07 8.19 9.34
C PRO A 23 -21.02 7.48 8.48
N ALA A 24 -20.89 6.16 8.64
CA ALA A 24 -20.02 5.34 7.79
C ALA A 24 -20.47 5.47 6.31
N LEU A 25 -19.69 6.18 5.50
CA LEU A 25 -19.97 6.37 4.09
C LEU A 25 -19.60 5.12 3.30
N ALA A 26 -20.54 4.64 2.48
CA ALA A 26 -20.31 3.56 1.53
C ALA A 26 -20.88 3.94 0.16
N THR A 27 -20.10 3.64 -0.87
CA THR A 27 -20.27 3.94 -2.31
C THR A 27 -20.04 5.41 -2.70
N GLY A 28 -18.89 5.67 -3.33
CA GLY A 28 -18.40 7.01 -3.69
C GLY A 28 -17.44 7.63 -2.67
N ASN A 29 -16.79 6.79 -1.85
CA ASN A 29 -16.14 7.15 -0.59
C ASN A 29 -15.08 8.25 -0.74
N ALA A 30 -15.46 9.46 -0.32
CA ALA A 30 -14.56 10.57 -0.12
C ALA A 30 -14.25 10.63 1.39
N TYR A 31 -13.04 10.23 1.77
CA TYR A 31 -12.62 10.08 3.16
C TYR A 31 -12.17 11.41 3.78
N THR A 32 -12.18 11.47 5.11
CA THR A 32 -11.34 12.37 5.89
C THR A 32 -10.09 11.62 6.31
N VAL A 33 -8.97 11.94 5.67
CA VAL A 33 -7.66 11.34 5.94
C VAL A 33 -6.84 12.27 6.83
N SER A 34 -6.28 11.72 7.91
CA SER A 34 -5.28 12.38 8.73
C SER A 34 -3.89 11.77 8.52
N PHE A 35 -2.86 12.60 8.61
CA PHE A 35 -1.46 12.19 8.60
C PHE A 35 -0.72 12.84 9.76
N GLY A 36 -0.01 12.07 10.57
CA GLY A 36 0.67 12.57 11.78
C GLY A 36 -0.27 13.23 12.79
N GLY A 37 -1.57 12.87 12.77
CA GLY A 37 -2.63 13.49 13.58
C GLY A 37 -3.21 14.79 13.03
N SER A 38 -2.87 15.20 11.80
CA SER A 38 -3.43 16.39 11.14
C SER A 38 -4.34 16.01 9.97
N THR A 39 -5.55 16.57 9.95
CA THR A 39 -6.52 16.50 8.83
C THR A 39 -6.43 17.72 7.90
N ALA A 40 -5.41 18.57 8.04
CA ALA A 40 -5.19 19.67 7.10
C ALA A 40 -4.92 19.13 5.68
N ALA A 41 -5.46 19.81 4.66
CA ALA A 41 -5.30 19.40 3.27
C ALA A 41 -3.83 19.51 2.82
N ALA A 42 -3.17 18.38 2.58
CA ALA A 42 -1.75 18.33 2.19
C ALA A 42 -1.39 16.98 1.52
N ASP A 43 -0.35 16.98 0.67
CA ASP A 43 0.33 15.77 0.21
C ASP A 43 1.54 15.52 1.15
N ASN A 44 1.49 14.47 1.98
CA ASN A 44 2.48 14.19 3.01
C ASN A 44 3.44 13.07 2.57
N PRO A 45 4.76 13.24 2.63
CA PRO A 45 5.70 12.20 2.21
C PRO A 45 5.67 11.01 3.17
N PHE A 46 5.65 9.79 2.61
CA PHE A 46 5.72 8.56 3.40
C PHE A 46 6.74 7.55 2.83
N THR A 47 7.13 6.61 3.67
CA THR A 47 7.86 5.40 3.26
C THR A 47 7.14 4.16 3.78
N ALA A 48 7.37 3.02 3.14
CA ALA A 48 6.84 1.74 3.60
C ALA A 48 7.85 0.62 3.36
N SER A 49 7.82 -0.41 4.19
CA SER A 49 8.68 -1.59 4.04
C SER A 49 7.90 -2.88 4.28
N SER A 50 8.31 -3.95 3.60
CA SER A 50 7.75 -5.28 3.72
C SER A 50 8.86 -6.32 3.88
N GLY A 51 8.55 -7.38 4.61
CA GLY A 51 9.31 -8.63 4.57
C GLY A 51 9.06 -9.37 3.26
N ALA A 52 9.01 -10.71 3.30
CA ALA A 52 8.83 -11.51 2.10
C ALA A 52 7.53 -11.14 1.35
N VAL A 53 7.66 -10.87 0.06
CA VAL A 53 6.54 -10.63 -0.86
C VAL A 53 6.61 -11.61 -2.03
N ALA A 54 5.48 -11.91 -2.65
CA ALA A 54 5.42 -12.83 -3.77
C ALA A 54 4.61 -12.25 -4.92
N LEU A 55 5.25 -12.10 -6.08
CA LEU A 55 4.57 -11.99 -7.37
C LEU A 55 4.59 -13.39 -7.99
N SER A 56 3.47 -13.90 -8.48
CA SER A 56 3.45 -15.19 -9.20
C SER A 56 2.48 -15.11 -10.36
N VAL A 57 2.74 -15.88 -11.41
CA VAL A 57 1.84 -16.16 -12.54
C VAL A 57 1.61 -17.69 -12.59
N PRO A 58 0.61 -18.22 -13.30
CA PRO A 58 0.06 -19.56 -13.01
C PRO A 58 1.07 -20.72 -13.03
N LEU A 59 2.18 -20.61 -13.78
CA LEU A 59 3.23 -21.63 -13.86
C LEU A 59 4.61 -21.15 -13.36
N VAL A 60 4.71 -19.95 -12.77
CA VAL A 60 5.96 -19.36 -12.27
C VAL A 60 5.72 -18.56 -10.99
N SER A 61 6.33 -18.99 -9.88
CA SER A 61 6.38 -18.21 -8.64
C SER A 61 7.66 -17.39 -8.57
N MET A 62 7.56 -16.16 -8.08
CA MET A 62 8.67 -15.22 -7.95
C MET A 62 8.65 -14.57 -6.55
N PRO A 63 9.10 -15.29 -5.51
CA PRO A 63 9.28 -14.70 -4.19
C PRO A 63 10.43 -13.70 -4.21
N CYS A 64 10.25 -12.61 -3.49
CA CYS A 64 11.26 -11.60 -3.17
C CYS A 64 11.44 -11.54 -1.65
N THR A 65 12.68 -11.39 -1.19
CA THR A 65 13.01 -11.30 0.25
C THR A 65 12.40 -10.07 0.92
N SER A 66 12.30 -8.95 0.21
CA SER A 66 11.69 -7.72 0.70
C SER A 66 11.16 -6.82 -0.42
N ALA A 67 10.29 -5.89 -0.05
CA ALA A 67 9.90 -4.76 -0.89
C ALA A 67 9.79 -3.46 -0.07
N SER A 68 9.96 -2.31 -0.71
CA SER A 68 9.86 -1.01 -0.05
C SER A 68 9.39 0.12 -0.97
N VAL A 69 8.66 1.07 -0.40
CA VAL A 69 8.43 2.40 -0.97
C VAL A 69 9.55 3.30 -0.44
N PRO A 70 10.54 3.68 -1.29
CA PRO A 70 11.67 4.50 -0.86
C PRO A 70 11.28 5.96 -0.68
N ALA A 71 12.10 6.72 0.04
CA ALA A 71 11.94 8.17 0.20
C ALA A 71 12.11 8.97 -1.12
N SER A 72 12.67 8.36 -2.18
CA SER A 72 12.85 9.00 -3.49
C SER A 72 12.65 7.99 -4.65
N PRO A 73 11.85 8.32 -5.68
CA PRO A 73 10.99 9.50 -5.78
C PRO A 73 9.92 9.50 -4.67
N VAL A 74 9.59 10.70 -4.17
CA VAL A 74 8.68 10.87 -3.03
C VAL A 74 7.32 10.27 -3.36
N SER A 75 6.81 9.41 -2.47
CA SER A 75 5.44 8.92 -2.48
C SER A 75 4.65 9.63 -1.38
N THR A 76 3.37 9.95 -1.63
CA THR A 76 2.57 10.82 -0.74
C THR A 76 1.28 10.18 -0.27
N VAL A 77 0.85 10.53 0.95
CA VAL A 77 -0.51 10.34 1.46
C VAL A 77 -1.23 11.69 1.40
N THR A 78 -2.40 11.71 0.76
CA THR A 78 -3.23 12.93 0.70
C THR A 78 -4.05 13.02 2.00
N SER A 79 -3.74 13.98 2.87
CA SER A 79 -4.60 14.31 4.02
C SER A 79 -5.62 15.39 3.63
N GLY A 80 -6.72 15.48 4.39
CA GLY A 80 -7.84 16.38 4.11
C GLY A 80 -9.19 15.67 4.16
N SER A 81 -10.28 16.43 3.97
CA SER A 81 -11.61 15.89 3.72
C SER A 81 -11.89 15.77 2.22
N GLY A 82 -12.69 14.78 1.83
CA GLY A 82 -13.05 14.55 0.43
C GLY A 82 -12.02 13.76 -0.37
N VAL A 83 -11.12 13.04 0.30
CA VAL A 83 -10.02 12.29 -0.34
C VAL A 83 -10.53 10.99 -0.94
N THR A 84 -10.39 10.79 -2.25
CA THR A 84 -10.68 9.51 -2.93
C THR A 84 -9.42 8.63 -3.08
N ASP A 85 -8.28 9.30 -3.23
CA ASP A 85 -6.98 8.71 -3.55
C ASP A 85 -6.08 8.90 -2.32
N ILE A 86 -6.08 7.90 -1.44
CA ILE A 86 -5.46 7.95 -0.12
C ILE A 86 -3.94 8.13 -0.27
N ALA A 87 -3.31 7.43 -1.22
CA ALA A 87 -1.87 7.53 -1.44
C ALA A 87 -1.45 7.40 -2.91
N LYS A 88 -0.34 8.04 -3.26
CA LYS A 88 0.35 8.00 -4.56
C LYS A 88 1.73 7.37 -4.37
N LEU A 89 1.94 6.19 -4.97
CA LEU A 89 3.19 5.45 -4.91
C LEU A 89 3.97 5.68 -6.20
N ASN A 90 5.05 6.46 -6.14
CA ASN A 90 5.87 6.81 -7.32
C ASN A 90 7.01 5.81 -7.58
N LYS A 91 7.28 4.89 -6.64
CA LYS A 91 8.20 3.77 -6.82
C LYS A 91 7.96 2.67 -5.78
N VAL A 92 8.09 1.41 -6.19
CA VAL A 92 8.28 0.28 -5.28
C VAL A 92 9.56 -0.44 -5.68
N THR A 93 10.45 -0.71 -4.72
CA THR A 93 11.70 -1.44 -4.94
C THR A 93 11.57 -2.83 -4.37
N PHE A 94 11.78 -3.86 -5.18
CA PHE A 94 11.77 -5.26 -4.74
C PHE A 94 13.21 -5.79 -4.67
N THR A 95 13.52 -6.59 -3.65
CA THR A 95 14.88 -7.08 -3.38
C THR A 95 14.88 -8.59 -3.14
N GLY A 96 15.91 -9.28 -3.62
CA GLY A 96 16.05 -10.73 -3.46
C GLY A 96 15.02 -11.54 -4.25
N CYS A 97 14.49 -11.00 -5.35
CA CYS A 97 13.56 -11.72 -6.21
C CYS A 97 14.26 -12.87 -6.94
N SER A 98 13.59 -14.02 -7.03
CA SER A 98 14.13 -15.23 -7.67
C SER A 98 13.08 -15.93 -8.52
N GLY A 99 13.50 -16.69 -9.54
CA GLY A 99 12.60 -17.45 -10.39
C GLY A 99 13.35 -18.27 -11.47
N PRO A 100 12.67 -18.66 -12.56
CA PRO A 100 13.30 -19.38 -13.67
C PRO A 100 14.49 -18.61 -14.23
N GLY A 101 15.66 -19.25 -14.30
CA GLY A 101 16.90 -18.62 -14.73
C GLY A 101 17.66 -17.83 -13.65
N GLY A 102 17.25 -17.91 -12.37
CA GLY A 102 17.99 -17.36 -11.23
C GLY A 102 17.38 -16.08 -10.65
N ALA A 103 18.24 -15.17 -10.18
CA ALA A 103 17.81 -13.89 -9.64
C ALA A 103 17.00 -13.08 -10.67
N LEU A 104 15.99 -12.35 -10.21
CA LEU A 104 15.11 -11.51 -11.02
C LEU A 104 15.26 -10.03 -10.62
N THR A 105 15.24 -9.16 -11.61
CA THR A 105 15.09 -7.71 -11.43
C THR A 105 13.65 -7.32 -11.71
N VAL A 106 12.97 -6.71 -10.75
CA VAL A 106 11.63 -6.14 -10.90
C VAL A 106 11.74 -4.63 -10.96
N ALA A 107 11.36 -4.03 -12.08
CA ALA A 107 11.36 -2.60 -12.31
C ALA A 107 9.93 -2.08 -12.38
N THR A 108 9.55 -1.17 -11.48
CA THR A 108 8.24 -0.50 -11.51
C THR A 108 8.30 0.80 -12.30
N SER A 109 7.18 1.16 -12.93
CA SER A 109 7.04 2.45 -13.64
C SER A 109 5.65 3.05 -13.45
N GLY A 110 5.54 4.36 -13.66
CA GLY A 110 4.32 5.13 -13.43
C GLY A 110 4.07 5.42 -11.94
N THR A 111 2.94 6.07 -11.67
CA THR A 111 2.43 6.31 -10.32
C THR A 111 1.30 5.32 -10.06
N TRP A 112 1.39 4.55 -8.98
CA TRP A 112 0.31 3.67 -8.55
C TRP A 112 -0.55 4.41 -7.52
N LEU A 113 -1.87 4.22 -7.58
CA LEU A 113 -2.82 4.97 -6.75
C LEU A 113 -3.52 4.01 -5.78
N LEU A 114 -3.52 4.33 -4.48
CA LEU A 114 -4.24 3.57 -3.46
C LEU A 114 -5.60 4.22 -3.22
N HIS A 115 -6.66 3.47 -3.49
CA HIS A 115 -8.05 3.89 -3.23
C HIS A 115 -8.66 3.00 -2.15
N GLY A 116 -9.36 3.59 -1.20
CA GLY A 116 -10.19 2.86 -0.24
C GLY A 116 -11.58 2.57 -0.82
N THR A 117 -12.09 1.37 -0.62
CA THR A 117 -13.46 0.95 -1.01
C THR A 117 -14.30 0.44 0.15
N GLY A 118 -13.68 0.09 1.27
CA GLY A 118 -14.36 -0.26 2.52
C GLY A 118 -14.95 0.95 3.25
N ALA A 119 -15.84 0.69 4.19
CA ALA A 119 -16.26 1.71 5.15
C ALA A 119 -15.10 2.04 6.10
N ALA A 120 -15.06 3.29 6.56
CA ALA A 120 -14.19 3.78 7.61
C ALA A 120 -15.05 4.44 8.71
N THR A 121 -14.50 4.60 9.90
CA THR A 121 -15.13 5.26 11.04
C THR A 121 -14.16 6.27 11.65
N SER A 122 -14.61 7.06 12.64
CA SER A 122 -13.72 7.96 13.40
C SER A 122 -12.84 7.24 14.43
N GLY A 123 -12.57 5.95 14.23
CA GLY A 123 -11.74 5.11 15.08
C GLY A 123 -10.24 5.26 14.79
N SER A 124 -9.46 4.30 15.28
CA SER A 124 -8.05 4.13 14.91
C SER A 124 -7.69 2.63 14.83
N THR A 125 -8.67 1.83 14.43
CA THR A 125 -8.66 0.37 14.47
C THR A 125 -9.38 -0.23 13.26
N ASP A 126 -9.70 0.60 12.25
CA ASP A 126 -10.42 0.11 11.10
C ASP A 126 -9.49 -0.65 10.14
N VAL A 127 -10.08 -1.61 9.43
CA VAL A 127 -9.43 -2.37 8.37
C VAL A 127 -10.11 -1.96 7.06
N ILE A 128 -9.62 -0.88 6.47
CA ILE A 128 -10.20 -0.29 5.25
C ILE A 128 -9.79 -1.15 4.05
N ALA A 129 -10.74 -1.89 3.50
CA ALA A 129 -10.56 -2.56 2.21
C ALA A 129 -10.31 -1.54 1.08
N GLY A 130 -9.52 -1.92 0.08
CA GLY A 130 -9.15 -1.03 -1.01
C GLY A 130 -8.40 -1.75 -2.13
N HIS A 131 -7.82 -0.96 -3.03
CA HIS A 131 -7.05 -1.47 -4.14
C HIS A 131 -6.01 -0.45 -4.64
N ILE A 132 -4.96 -0.98 -5.26
CA ILE A 132 -3.85 -0.24 -5.86
C ILE A 132 -4.02 -0.28 -7.38
N GLU A 133 -4.31 0.85 -8.01
CA GLU A 133 -4.45 1.01 -9.46
C GLU A 133 -3.13 1.35 -10.15
N ASN A 134 -3.14 1.26 -11.48
CA ASN A 134 -2.04 1.64 -12.38
C ASN A 134 -0.72 0.91 -12.13
N ILE A 135 -0.79 -0.27 -11.50
CA ILE A 135 0.38 -1.13 -11.30
C ILE A 135 1.00 -1.43 -12.65
N THR A 136 2.31 -1.21 -12.77
CA THR A 136 3.13 -1.61 -13.90
C THR A 136 4.48 -2.05 -13.38
N ALA A 137 4.78 -3.34 -13.53
CA ALA A 137 6.06 -3.93 -13.12
C ALA A 137 6.60 -4.84 -14.21
N ARG A 138 7.83 -4.58 -14.66
CA ARG A 138 8.57 -5.43 -15.60
C ARG A 138 9.54 -6.31 -14.84
N VAL A 139 9.44 -7.62 -15.07
CA VAL A 139 10.25 -8.66 -14.43
C VAL A 139 11.27 -9.19 -15.45
N THR A 140 12.56 -9.19 -15.11
CA THR A 140 13.64 -9.55 -16.04
C THR A 140 14.78 -10.35 -15.42
N ASN A 141 15.36 -11.28 -16.19
CA ASN A 141 16.70 -11.86 -15.99
C ASN A 141 17.26 -12.41 -17.33
N ALA A 142 18.03 -13.49 -17.29
CA ALA A 142 18.54 -14.19 -18.47
C ALA A 142 17.45 -14.95 -19.25
N ALA A 143 16.49 -15.58 -18.57
CA ALA A 143 15.47 -16.48 -19.14
C ALA A 143 14.05 -15.90 -19.17
N CYS A 144 13.78 -14.87 -18.36
CA CYS A 144 12.52 -14.16 -18.21
C CYS A 144 12.65 -12.69 -18.65
N ASP A 145 11.67 -12.18 -19.37
CA ASP A 145 11.44 -10.74 -19.56
C ASP A 145 9.96 -10.54 -19.93
N PHE A 146 9.17 -10.00 -19.00
CA PHE A 146 7.74 -9.77 -19.18
C PHE A 146 7.24 -8.62 -18.30
N THR A 147 6.10 -8.03 -18.66
CA THR A 147 5.47 -6.95 -17.89
C THR A 147 4.11 -7.39 -17.38
N VAL A 148 3.85 -7.14 -16.09
CA VAL A 148 2.50 -7.19 -15.49
C VAL A 148 1.95 -5.79 -15.32
N THR A 149 0.67 -5.61 -15.63
CA THR A 149 -0.07 -4.37 -15.39
C THR A 149 -1.48 -4.63 -14.86
N GLY A 150 -2.05 -3.66 -14.15
CA GLY A 150 -3.45 -3.69 -13.73
C GLY A 150 -3.65 -3.18 -12.31
N THR A 151 -4.47 -3.88 -11.54
CA THR A 151 -4.89 -3.50 -10.19
C THR A 151 -4.62 -4.63 -9.20
N ALA A 152 -4.23 -4.29 -7.96
CA ALA A 152 -4.11 -5.26 -6.87
C ALA A 152 -5.00 -4.89 -5.69
N ARG A 153 -5.81 -5.83 -5.20
CA ARG A 153 -6.61 -5.67 -3.98
C ARG A 153 -5.73 -5.63 -2.73
N GLY A 154 -6.20 -4.91 -1.72
CA GLY A 154 -5.58 -4.88 -0.41
C GLY A 154 -6.49 -4.36 0.69
N SER A 155 -5.94 -4.21 1.88
CA SER A 155 -6.59 -3.60 3.04
C SER A 155 -5.57 -2.88 3.90
N PHE A 156 -5.90 -1.68 4.36
CA PHE A 156 -5.09 -0.93 5.32
C PHE A 156 -5.65 -1.10 6.73
N ASP A 157 -4.82 -1.62 7.63
CA ASP A 157 -5.12 -1.75 9.07
C ASP A 157 -4.49 -0.55 9.80
N GLU A 158 -5.34 0.29 10.39
CA GLU A 158 -4.91 1.51 11.07
C GLU A 158 -4.16 1.25 12.38
N ALA A 159 -4.59 0.24 13.14
CA ALA A 159 -4.03 -0.06 14.46
C ALA A 159 -2.57 -0.50 14.37
N THR A 160 -2.23 -1.23 13.30
CA THR A 160 -0.89 -1.74 13.03
C THR A 160 -0.11 -0.93 12.01
N GLN A 161 -0.77 0.02 11.32
CA GLN A 161 -0.26 0.80 10.20
C GLN A 161 0.27 -0.10 9.06
N GLN A 162 -0.51 -1.14 8.71
CA GLN A 162 -0.10 -2.13 7.71
C GLN A 162 -1.04 -2.15 6.50
N LEU A 163 -0.47 -1.97 5.30
CA LEU A 163 -1.13 -2.25 4.03
C LEU A 163 -0.86 -3.70 3.65
N THR A 164 -1.87 -4.56 3.78
CA THR A 164 -1.85 -5.91 3.24
C THR A 164 -2.30 -5.89 1.79
N VAL A 165 -1.45 -6.33 0.87
CA VAL A 165 -1.80 -6.56 -0.54
C VAL A 165 -2.04 -8.06 -0.73
N ASN A 166 -3.17 -8.40 -1.35
CA ASN A 166 -3.63 -9.78 -1.55
C ASN A 166 -4.41 -9.88 -2.86
N GLU A 167 -3.70 -9.70 -3.98
CA GLU A 167 -4.27 -9.89 -5.31
C GLU A 167 -4.23 -11.36 -5.70
N THR A 168 -5.40 -11.95 -5.92
CA THR A 168 -5.53 -13.34 -6.37
C THR A 168 -5.40 -13.41 -7.89
N GLY A 169 -4.66 -14.39 -8.39
CA GLY A 169 -4.70 -14.75 -9.81
C GLY A 169 -6.00 -15.49 -10.18
N GLY A 170 -5.99 -16.19 -11.31
CA GLY A 170 -7.16 -16.93 -11.80
C GLY A 170 -8.22 -16.02 -12.43
N ALA A 171 -9.48 -16.43 -12.35
CA ALA A 171 -10.59 -15.77 -13.05
C ALA A 171 -10.98 -14.39 -12.51
N THR A 172 -10.67 -14.10 -11.24
CA THR A 172 -10.96 -12.83 -10.56
C THR A 172 -9.74 -11.89 -10.49
N GLY A 173 -8.62 -12.27 -11.10
CA GLY A 173 -7.37 -11.53 -11.04
C GLY A 173 -7.32 -10.34 -11.98
N GLN A 174 -7.05 -9.16 -11.41
CA GLN A 174 -7.04 -7.87 -12.10
C GLN A 174 -5.61 -7.42 -12.48
N LEU A 175 -4.58 -8.11 -11.99
CA LEU A 175 -3.19 -7.95 -12.42
C LEU A 175 -2.88 -8.97 -13.53
N LYS A 176 -2.42 -8.52 -14.70
CA LYS A 176 -2.26 -9.36 -15.90
C LYS A 176 -0.91 -9.15 -16.59
N VAL A 177 -0.34 -10.22 -17.12
CA VAL A 177 0.82 -10.15 -18.03
C VAL A 177 0.37 -9.52 -19.35
N THR A 178 0.89 -8.33 -19.68
CA THR A 178 0.53 -7.60 -20.91
C THR A 178 1.57 -7.72 -22.03
N SER A 179 2.82 -8.07 -21.68
CA SER A 179 3.84 -8.39 -22.68
C SER A 179 4.79 -9.47 -22.17
N VAL A 180 5.28 -10.31 -23.08
CA VAL A 180 6.34 -11.30 -22.84
C VAL A 180 7.35 -11.18 -23.99
N ASN A 181 8.63 -11.09 -23.67
CA ASN A 181 9.70 -11.07 -24.66
C ASN A 181 9.87 -12.49 -25.25
N PRO A 182 9.71 -12.69 -26.57
CA PRO A 182 9.81 -14.01 -27.18
C PRO A 182 11.21 -14.63 -27.09
N ALA A 183 12.27 -13.83 -26.90
CA ALA A 183 13.62 -14.32 -26.67
C ALA A 183 13.86 -14.78 -25.21
N LYS A 184 12.96 -14.42 -24.28
CA LYS A 184 13.04 -14.73 -22.85
C LYS A 184 11.66 -15.10 -22.25
N PRO A 185 11.02 -16.17 -22.74
CA PRO A 185 9.61 -16.48 -22.42
C PRO A 185 9.42 -17.18 -21.05
N CYS A 186 10.35 -17.00 -20.10
CA CYS A 186 10.40 -17.74 -18.83
C CYS A 186 10.31 -19.26 -19.03
N LEU A 187 11.16 -19.83 -19.89
CA LEU A 187 11.12 -21.25 -20.26
C LEU A 187 9.74 -21.69 -20.82
N SER A 188 9.07 -20.79 -21.54
CA SER A 188 7.72 -20.94 -22.11
C SER A 188 6.62 -21.19 -21.06
N LYS A 189 6.83 -20.73 -19.82
CA LYS A 189 5.86 -20.85 -18.72
C LYS A 189 4.98 -19.62 -18.51
N VAL A 190 5.30 -18.48 -19.12
CA VAL A 190 4.55 -17.23 -18.97
C VAL A 190 3.99 -16.80 -20.32
N LYS A 191 2.72 -16.40 -20.34
CA LYS A 191 1.96 -16.00 -21.53
C LYS A 191 1.29 -14.64 -21.30
N VAL A 192 1.05 -13.92 -22.40
CA VAL A 192 0.20 -12.72 -22.37
C VAL A 192 -1.21 -13.13 -21.95
N ASN A 193 -1.84 -12.29 -21.11
CA ASN A 193 -3.11 -12.51 -20.40
C ASN A 193 -3.07 -13.52 -19.23
N ASP A 194 -1.91 -14.09 -18.86
CA ASP A 194 -1.79 -14.80 -17.59
C ASP A 194 -2.12 -13.83 -16.43
N THR A 195 -3.00 -14.24 -15.51
CA THR A 195 -3.34 -13.45 -14.32
C THR A 195 -2.33 -13.69 -13.20
N ALA A 196 -1.79 -12.61 -12.67
CA ALA A 196 -0.77 -12.64 -11.63
C ALA A 196 -1.40 -12.55 -10.23
N THR A 197 -0.85 -13.30 -9.27
CA THR A 197 -1.04 -13.04 -7.84
C THR A 197 0.01 -12.05 -7.35
N PHE A 198 -0.37 -11.11 -6.48
CA PHE A 198 0.60 -10.27 -5.76
C PHE A 198 0.23 -10.18 -4.27
N ASN A 199 1.11 -10.71 -3.42
CA ASN A 199 0.91 -10.81 -1.98
C ASN A 199 2.08 -10.16 -1.22
N GLY A 200 1.77 -9.38 -0.19
CA GLY A 200 2.76 -8.75 0.69
C GLY A 200 2.12 -7.90 1.78
N VAL A 201 2.84 -7.67 2.89
CA VAL A 201 2.36 -6.84 4.01
C VAL A 201 3.35 -5.72 4.25
N PHE A 202 2.93 -4.48 4.03
CA PHE A 202 3.77 -3.29 4.07
C PHE A 202 3.47 -2.48 5.32
N THR A 203 4.45 -2.36 6.23
CA THR A 203 4.39 -1.40 7.34
C THR A 203 4.60 0.02 6.79
N VAL A 204 3.64 0.90 7.03
CA VAL A 204 3.60 2.29 6.56
C VAL A 204 4.12 3.22 7.66
N THR A 205 4.97 4.18 7.29
CA THR A 205 5.42 5.25 8.19
C THR A 205 4.54 6.49 8.01
N GLY A 206 4.14 7.15 9.10
CA GLY A 206 3.46 8.47 9.03
C GLY A 206 2.26 8.66 9.94
N GLY A 207 1.66 7.58 10.48
CA GLY A 207 0.45 7.69 11.30
C GLY A 207 -0.74 8.15 10.46
N VAL A 208 -1.14 7.30 9.51
CA VAL A 208 -2.30 7.50 8.63
C VAL A 208 -3.55 7.01 9.35
N LEU A 209 -4.58 7.85 9.41
CA LEU A 209 -5.94 7.45 9.79
C LEU A 209 -6.91 7.89 8.70
N VAL A 210 -7.98 7.14 8.51
CA VAL A 210 -8.97 7.29 7.44
C VAL A 210 -10.36 7.16 8.06
N SER A 211 -11.24 8.14 7.82
CA SER A 211 -12.58 8.23 8.43
C SER A 211 -13.65 8.78 7.48
#